data_AF-A0A699U1S5-F1
#
_entry.id   AF-A0A699U1S5-F1
#
_cell.length_a   1.000
_cell.length_b   1.000
_cell.length_c   1.000
_cell.angle_alpha   90.00
_cell.angle_beta   90.00
_cell.angle_gamma   90.00
#
_symmetry.space_group_name_H-M   'P 1'
#
loop_
_entity.id
_entity.type
_entity.pdbx_description
1 polymer ?
#
loop_
_entity_poly.entity_id
_entity_poly.type
_entity_poly.pdbx_seq_one_letter_code
_entity_poly.pdbx_strand_id
1 'polypeptide(L)' 'MEGVTTEVPITTAEEKAQRRLEVKARSTLLNGIPNEHQLKFKSIKDAKKLLEAVEKRFGENAAAKKIQRNLLK' A
#
# COMPACT_ATOMS: atom_id res chain seq x y z
N MET A 1 28.44 -31.76 20.85
CA MET A 1 28.70 -30.38 20.39
C MET A 1 27.51 -30.00 19.54
N GLU A 2 26.62 -29.21 20.11
CA GLU A 2 25.38 -28.77 19.48
C GLU A 2 25.72 -27.92 18.26
N GLY A 3 25.22 -28.33 17.11
CA GLY A 3 25.37 -27.59 15.87
C GLY A 3 24.64 -26.27 16.02
N VAL A 4 25.40 -25.19 16.16
CA VAL A 4 24.91 -23.83 15.98
C VAL A 4 24.47 -23.70 14.53
N THR A 5 23.19 -24.02 14.29
CA THR A 5 22.46 -23.57 13.11
C THR A 5 22.48 -22.06 13.16
N THR A 6 23.37 -21.50 12.35
CA THR A 6 23.55 -20.06 12.21
C THR A 6 22.37 -19.57 11.37
N GLU A 7 21.24 -19.26 12.00
CA GLU A 7 20.02 -18.75 11.36
C GLU A 7 20.17 -17.27 11.00
N VAL A 8 20.97 -16.97 9.98
CA VAL A 8 20.98 -15.66 9.31
C VAL A 8 21.16 -15.86 7.80
N PRO A 9 20.38 -15.26 6.87
CA PRO A 9 19.18 -14.44 7.03
C PRO A 9 18.12 -14.75 5.95
N ILE A 10 17.34 -15.83 6.10
CA ILE A 10 16.20 -16.09 5.19
C ILE A 10 15.20 -14.91 5.27
N THR A 11 15.08 -14.34 6.47
CA THR A 11 14.36 -13.10 6.75
C THR A 11 14.84 -11.92 5.90
N THR A 12 16.13 -11.69 5.67
CA THR A 12 16.59 -10.51 4.93
C THR A 12 16.21 -10.53 3.44
N ALA A 13 16.20 -11.70 2.79
CA ALA A 13 15.78 -11.80 1.40
C ALA A 13 14.26 -11.57 1.24
N GLU A 14 13.47 -12.20 2.12
CA GLU A 14 12.02 -12.04 2.15
C GLU A 14 11.58 -10.65 2.60
N GLU A 15 12.17 -10.09 3.66
CA GLU A 15 11.92 -8.72 4.13
C GLU A 15 12.28 -7.68 3.06
N LYS A 16 13.39 -7.88 2.35
CA LYS A 16 13.76 -7.02 1.22
C LYS A 16 12.73 -7.12 0.09
N ALA A 17 12.22 -8.32 -0.19
CA ALA A 17 11.16 -8.51 -1.18
C ALA A 17 9.84 -7.86 -0.75
N GLN A 18 9.44 -8.02 0.51
CA GLN A 18 8.25 -7.40 1.11
C GLN A 18 8.35 -5.88 1.10
N ARG A 19 9.50 -5.31 1.45
CA ARG A 19 9.74 -3.85 1.37
C ARG A 19 9.60 -3.32 -0.05
N ARG A 20 10.08 -4.06 -1.05
CA ARG A 20 9.90 -3.67 -2.47
C ARG A 20 8.43 -3.70 -2.88
N LEU A 21 7.68 -4.71 -2.42
CA LEU A 21 6.25 -4.82 -2.67
C LEU A 21 5.47 -3.68 -2.01
N GLU A 22 5.82 -3.33 -0.77
CA GLU A 22 5.22 -2.21 -0.03
C GLU A 22 5.48 -0.88 -0.73
N VAL A 23 6.72 -0.61 -1.16
CA VAL A 23 7.06 0.60 -1.92
C VAL A 23 6.28 0.66 -3.23
N LYS A 24 6.14 -0.47 -3.93
CA LYS A 24 5.36 -0.55 -5.17
C LYS A 24 3.88 -0.27 -4.91
N ALA A 25 3.30 -0.88 -3.87
CA ALA A 25 1.92 -0.65 -3.46
C ALA A 25 1.67 0.82 -3.12
N ARG A 26 2.57 1.45 -2.34
CA ARG A 26 2.48 2.89 -2.02
C ARG A 26 2.56 3.77 -3.26
N SER A 27 3.47 3.47 -4.18
CA SER A 27 3.62 4.22 -5.43
C SER A 27 2.33 4.15 -6.28
N THR A 28 1.77 2.96 -6.44
CA THR A 28 0.50 2.75 -7.17
C THR A 28 -0.65 3.50 -6.52
N LEU A 29 -0.78 3.43 -5.18
CA LEU A 29 -1.82 4.14 -4.43
C LEU A 29 -1.68 5.66 -4.60
N LEU A 30 -0.47 6.21 -4.47
CA LEU A 30 -0.23 7.64 -4.66
C LEU A 30 -0.55 8.10 -6.09
N ASN A 31 -0.24 7.29 -7.10
CA ASN A 31 -0.54 7.61 -8.50
C ASN A 31 -2.05 7.63 -8.81
N GLY A 32 -2.85 6.84 -8.08
CA GLY A 32 -4.31 6.87 -8.17
C GLY A 32 -4.97 8.06 -7.47
N ILE A 33 -4.22 8.84 -6.69
CA ILE A 33 -4.72 9.99 -5.96
C ILE A 33 -4.45 11.28 -6.76
N PRO A 34 -5.44 12.18 -6.89
CA PRO A 34 -5.23 13.50 -7.50
C PRO A 34 -4.07 14.28 -6.85
N ASN A 35 -3.26 14.97 -7.66
CA ASN A 35 -2.01 15.61 -7.23
C ASN A 35 -2.19 16.58 -6.04
N GLU A 36 -3.31 17.32 -5.99
CA GLU A 36 -3.67 18.21 -4.87
C GLU A 36 -3.72 17.49 -3.51
N HIS A 37 -4.04 16.19 -3.53
CA HIS A 37 -4.19 15.38 -2.34
C HIS A 37 -2.96 14.52 -2.05
N GLN A 38 -2.10 14.26 -3.03
CA GLN A 38 -0.90 13.41 -2.89
C GLN A 38 0.02 13.85 -1.75
N LEU A 39 0.24 15.17 -1.57
CA LEU A 39 1.10 15.69 -0.49
C LEU A 39 0.63 15.25 0.90
N LYS A 40 -0.68 15.17 1.13
CA LYS A 40 -1.24 14.74 2.43
C LYS A 40 -1.08 13.24 2.69
N PHE A 41 -0.93 12.45 1.62
CA PHE A 41 -0.81 11.00 1.68
C PHE A 41 0.65 10.52 1.62
N LYS A 42 1.56 11.32 1.05
CA LYS A 42 3.01 11.03 1.01
C LYS A 42 3.66 10.87 2.39
N SER A 43 3.08 11.48 3.43
CA SER A 43 3.54 11.34 4.82
C SER A 43 3.29 9.94 5.39
N ILE A 44 2.36 9.17 4.81
CA ILE A 44 2.02 7.84 5.29
C ILE A 44 3.04 6.82 4.76
N LYS A 45 3.80 6.24 5.70
CA LYS A 45 4.89 5.30 5.41
C LYS A 45 4.40 3.87 5.14
N ASP A 46 3.25 3.51 5.69
CA ASP A 46 2.66 2.17 5.62
C ASP A 46 1.59 2.11 4.53
N ALA A 47 1.64 1.06 3.69
CA ALA A 47 0.71 0.91 2.57
C ALA A 47 -0.75 0.69 3.00
N LYS A 48 -0.99 -0.02 4.12
CA LYS A 48 -2.34 -0.28 4.63
C LYS A 48 -2.97 0.96 5.20
N LYS A 49 -2.23 1.73 6.01
CA LYS A 49 -2.69 3.04 6.52
C LYS A 49 -2.93 4.03 5.40
N LEU A 50 -2.12 3.97 4.34
CA LEU A 50 -2.30 4.80 3.15
C LEU A 50 -3.62 4.46 2.44
N LEU A 51 -3.91 3.17 2.27
CA LEU A 51 -5.17 2.69 1.71
C LEU A 51 -6.37 3.15 2.55
N GLU A 52 -6.36 2.92 3.87
CA GLU A 52 -7.45 3.33 4.76
C GLU A 52 -7.69 4.84 4.73
N ALA A 53 -6.63 5.65 4.70
CA ALA A 53 -6.76 7.09 4.59
C ALA A 53 -7.34 7.52 3.23
N VAL A 54 -6.99 6.82 2.14
CA VAL A 54 -7.57 7.02 0.81
C VAL A 54 -9.04 6.63 0.81
N GLU A 55 -9.39 5.46 1.37
CA GLU A 55 -10.77 5.00 1.51
C GLU A 55 -11.60 5.94 2.37
N LYS A 56 -11.08 6.46 3.47
CA LYS A 56 -11.78 7.45 4.29
C LYS A 56 -12.01 8.77 3.57
N ARG A 57 -11.06 9.18 2.72
CA ARG A 57 -11.13 10.48 2.03
C ARG A 57 -11.95 10.44 0.74
N PHE A 58 -11.94 9.32 0.03
CA PHE A 58 -12.60 9.15 -1.26
C PHE A 58 -13.80 8.18 -1.22
N GLY A 59 -13.92 7.36 -0.18
CA GLY A 59 -14.96 6.34 0.00
C GLY A 59 -16.29 6.85 0.58
N GLU A 60 -16.34 8.08 1.11
CA GLU A 60 -17.60 8.77 1.42
C GLU A 60 -18.16 9.58 0.24
N ASN A 61 -17.68 9.36 -0.98
CA ASN A 61 -18.21 10.05 -2.15
C ASN A 61 -18.78 9.08 -3.18
N ALA A 62 -20.02 9.37 -3.61
CA ALA A 62 -20.83 8.63 -4.57
C ALA A 62 -20.15 8.27 -5.92
N ALA A 63 -18.93 8.73 -6.16
CA ALA A 63 -18.07 8.37 -7.28
C ALA A 63 -17.68 6.87 -7.31
N ALA A 64 -17.41 6.25 -6.15
CA ALA A 64 -17.11 4.81 -6.09
C ALA A 64 -18.33 3.96 -6.50
N LYS A 65 -19.53 4.37 -6.10
CA LYS A 65 -20.80 3.78 -6.55
C LYS A 65 -21.02 3.94 -8.06
N LYS A 66 -20.55 5.04 -8.66
CA LYS A 66 -20.65 5.30 -10.11
C LYS A 66 -19.67 4.47 -10.93
N ILE A 67 -18.48 4.19 -10.40
CA ILE A 67 -17.51 3.25 -10.98
C ILE A 67 -18.01 1.81 -10.84
N GLN A 68 -18.54 1.44 -9.67
CA GLN A 68 -19.14 0.11 -9.44
C GLN A 68 -20.35 -0.15 -10.36
N ARG A 69 -21.22 0.85 -10.59
CA ARG A 69 -22.33 0.74 -11.57
C ARG A 69 -21.86 0.68 -13.03
N ASN A 70 -20.70 1.24 -13.37
CA ASN A 70 -20.14 1.11 -14.72
C ASN A 70 -19.46 -0.25 -14.93
N LEU A 71 -18.91 -0.85 -13.87
CA LEU A 71 -18.32 -2.19 -13.92
C LEU A 71 -19.34 -3.32 -13.84
N LEU A 72 -20.56 -3.07 -13.37
CA LEU A 72 -21.64 -4.06 -13.24
C LEU A 72 -22.69 -3.96 -14.37
N LYS A 73 -22.26 -3.47 -15.54
CA LYS A 73 -22.98 -3.62 -16.81
C LYS A 73 -22.35 -4.72 -17.64
#